data_AF-A0A9D4AQ08-F1
#
_entry.id   AF-A0A9D4AQ08-F1
#
_cell.length_a   1.000
_cell.length_b   1.000
_cell.length_c   1.000
_cell.angle_alpha   90.00
_cell.angle_beta   90.00
_cell.angle_gamma   90.00
#
_symmetry.space_group_name_H-M   'P 1'
#
loop_
_entity.id
_entity.type
_entity.pdbx_description
1 polymer ?
#
loop_
_entity_poly.entity_id
_entity_poly.type
_entity_poly.pdbx_seq_one_letter_code
_entity_poly.pdbx_strand_id
1 'polypeptide(L)'
;MGSDFYLRYYVGHKGKFGHEFLEFEFRPDGKLRYANNSNYKNDVMIRKEAYVHKSVMEELKRIIDDSEITKEDDALWPPPDRVGRQELEIVIGDEHISFTTSKIGSLIDVNQSKNYIKYSVEHTLLILTAPTPERKIGLQLKATLENITNLRPVGDDFRWYLKMKCGNCGEISEKWQYLRLMDSAPLKGGRGSATMVQKCKLCSRENSIDILRDTIKPYNAEDSEKFKTIVEFECRGLEPVDFQPQAGFAAEGAESGTPFSEINLLEKDWNDYDEKIKESVGIYEVTHKFLKC
;
A
#
# COMPACT_ATOMS: atom_id res chain seq x y z
N MET A 1 25.26 17.85 10.68
CA MET A 1 25.31 18.19 9.23
C MET A 1 24.33 17.26 8.56
N GLY A 2 23.28 17.79 7.93
CA GLY A 2 22.29 16.95 7.27
C GLY A 2 22.96 16.24 6.09
N SER A 3 22.73 14.94 5.95
CA SER A 3 23.16 14.18 4.77
C SER A 3 22.65 14.88 3.51
N ASP A 4 23.54 15.25 2.60
CA ASP A 4 23.14 15.83 1.32
C ASP A 4 22.30 14.79 0.56
N PHE A 5 21.07 15.17 0.21
CA PHE A 5 20.17 14.34 -0.57
C PHE A 5 19.79 15.07 -1.85
N TYR A 6 20.20 14.49 -2.96
CA TYR A 6 19.92 14.98 -4.30
C TYR A 6 19.30 13.86 -5.12
N LEU A 7 18.26 14.18 -5.88
CA LEU A 7 17.70 13.26 -6.85
C LEU A 7 17.31 14.03 -8.11
N ARG A 8 17.81 13.59 -9.26
CA ARG A 8 17.42 14.10 -10.57
C ARG A 8 16.96 12.94 -11.44
N TYR A 9 15.81 13.11 -12.05
CA TYR A 9 15.30 12.19 -13.07
C TYR A 9 15.00 12.98 -14.34
N TYR A 10 15.51 12.49 -15.46
CA TYR A 10 15.29 13.05 -16.78
C TYR A 10 14.84 11.96 -17.75
N VAL A 11 13.86 12.28 -18.59
CA VAL A 11 13.48 11.47 -19.74
C VAL A 11 13.26 12.37 -20.93
N GLY A 12 13.83 12.02 -22.07
CA GLY A 12 13.65 12.82 -23.26
C GLY A 12 14.30 12.24 -24.49
N HIS A 13 14.03 12.89 -25.61
CA HIS A 13 14.61 12.55 -26.89
C HIS A 13 14.87 13.83 -27.70
N LYS A 14 15.89 13.78 -28.53
CA LYS A 14 16.23 14.89 -29.44
C LYS A 14 16.08 14.39 -30.86
N GLY A 15 15.01 14.84 -31.52
CA GLY A 15 14.68 14.49 -32.89
C GLY A 15 14.94 15.64 -33.86
N LYS A 16 14.58 15.43 -35.13
CA LYS A 16 14.66 16.47 -36.17
C LYS A 16 13.77 17.69 -35.87
N PHE A 17 12.71 17.50 -35.09
CA PHE A 17 11.69 18.50 -34.79
C PHE A 17 11.91 19.22 -33.46
N GLY A 18 13.01 18.96 -32.77
CA GLY A 18 13.34 19.60 -31.50
C GLY A 18 13.77 18.62 -30.42
N HIS A 19 13.72 19.10 -29.19
CA HIS A 19 14.14 18.35 -28.00
C HIS A 19 12.96 18.27 -27.05
N GLU A 20 12.36 17.08 -26.96
CA GLU A 20 11.25 16.85 -26.03
C GLU A 20 11.74 16.12 -24.79
N PHE A 21 11.38 16.65 -23.61
CA PHE A 21 11.81 16.05 -22.36
C PHE A 21 10.90 16.41 -21.17
N LEU A 22 11.08 15.65 -20.10
CA LEU A 22 10.53 15.83 -18.77
C LEU A 22 11.66 15.64 -17.76
N GLU A 23 11.76 16.53 -16.78
CA GLU A 23 12.80 16.50 -15.76
C GLU A 23 12.25 16.90 -14.39
N PHE A 24 12.68 16.17 -13.37
CA PHE A 24 12.45 16.46 -11.95
C PHE A 24 13.80 16.53 -11.24
N GLU A 25 13.98 17.53 -10.38
CA GLU A 25 15.16 17.69 -9.54
C GLU A 25 14.72 18.02 -8.12
N PHE A 26 15.12 17.19 -7.15
CA PHE A 26 14.95 17.42 -5.72
C PHE A 26 16.31 17.77 -5.13
N ARG A 27 16.40 18.96 -4.55
CA ARG A 27 17.64 19.48 -3.95
C ARG A 27 17.66 19.23 -2.43
N PRO A 28 18.84 19.26 -1.79
CA PRO A 28 18.97 19.00 -0.35
C PRO A 28 18.14 19.95 0.55
N ASP A 29 17.86 21.16 0.07
CA ASP A 29 17.03 22.16 0.76
C ASP A 29 15.51 21.91 0.62
N GLY A 30 15.10 20.79 0.01
CA GLY A 30 13.70 20.46 -0.25
C GLY A 30 13.12 21.19 -1.46
N LYS A 31 13.94 21.87 -2.26
CA LYS A 31 13.49 22.52 -3.49
C LYS A 31 13.29 21.47 -4.59
N LEU A 32 12.05 21.36 -5.06
CA LEU A 32 11.67 20.62 -6.26
C LEU A 32 11.70 21.56 -7.46
N ARG A 33 12.44 21.18 -8.52
CA ARG A 33 12.31 21.78 -9.85
C ARG A 33 11.69 20.79 -10.81
N TYR A 34 10.82 21.31 -11.65
CA TYR A 34 10.13 20.59 -12.71
C TYR A 34 10.33 21.31 -14.02
N ALA A 35 10.79 20.60 -15.04
CA ALA A 35 10.86 21.09 -16.40
C ALA A 35 10.16 20.10 -17.34
N ASN A 36 9.26 20.61 -18.18
CA ASN A 36 8.58 19.81 -19.18
C ASN A 36 8.58 20.57 -20.50
N ASN A 37 9.16 19.94 -21.51
CA ASN A 37 9.22 20.41 -22.89
C ASN A 37 8.60 19.37 -23.83
N SER A 38 7.43 18.82 -23.52
CA SER A 38 6.73 17.83 -24.35
C SER A 38 5.54 18.41 -25.12
N ASN A 39 5.45 19.74 -25.22
CA ASN A 39 4.29 20.47 -25.76
C ASN A 39 2.97 20.15 -25.01
N TYR A 40 3.08 19.69 -23.76
CA TYR A 40 1.94 19.40 -22.90
C TYR A 40 1.12 20.68 -22.67
N LYS A 41 -0.21 20.59 -22.86
CA LYS A 41 -1.14 21.74 -22.79
C LYS A 41 -0.85 22.87 -23.78
N ASN A 42 -0.18 22.59 -24.90
CA ASN A 42 0.24 23.57 -25.90
C ASN A 42 1.21 24.63 -25.34
N ASP A 43 1.88 24.35 -24.21
CA ASP A 43 2.95 25.21 -23.69
C ASP A 43 4.28 24.90 -24.38
N VAL A 44 5.03 25.94 -24.73
CA VAL A 44 6.37 25.81 -25.36
C VAL A 44 7.35 25.14 -24.41
N MET A 45 7.36 25.51 -23.13
CA MET A 45 8.14 24.86 -22.08
C MET A 45 7.57 25.25 -20.71
N ILE A 46 7.26 24.25 -19.88
CA ILE A 46 6.80 24.45 -18.51
C ILE A 46 8.00 24.33 -17.59
N ARG A 47 8.23 25.37 -16.77
CA ARG A 47 9.16 25.32 -15.65
C ARG A 47 8.44 25.69 -14.37
N LYS A 48 8.56 24.85 -13.34
CA LYS A 48 7.98 25.10 -12.01
C LYS A 48 9.02 24.83 -10.95
N GLU A 49 8.96 25.60 -9.87
CA GLU A 49 9.72 25.36 -8.66
C GLU A 49 8.77 25.37 -7.48
N ALA A 50 8.99 24.48 -6.52
CA ALA A 50 8.24 24.41 -5.27
C ALA A 50 9.16 23.90 -4.15
N TYR A 51 8.78 24.11 -2.90
CA TYR A 51 9.39 23.43 -1.77
C TYR A 51 8.49 22.28 -1.35
N VAL A 52 9.08 21.11 -1.14
CA VAL A 52 8.38 19.93 -0.63
C VAL A 52 8.60 19.78 0.86
N HIS A 53 7.62 19.17 1.54
CA HIS A 53 7.74 18.87 2.96
C HIS A 53 8.82 17.81 3.20
N LYS A 54 9.46 17.83 4.38
CA LYS A 54 10.48 16.84 4.76
C LYS A 54 10.02 15.38 4.57
N SER A 55 8.73 15.10 4.79
CA SER A 55 8.18 13.75 4.63
C SER A 55 8.22 13.26 3.18
N VAL A 56 8.18 14.16 2.19
CA VAL A 56 8.38 13.79 0.78
C VAL A 56 9.83 13.38 0.56
N MET A 57 10.77 14.14 1.13
CA MET A 57 12.20 13.85 1.03
C MET A 57 12.57 12.55 1.74
N GLU A 58 12.01 12.30 2.93
CA GLU A 58 12.18 11.05 3.70
C GLU A 58 11.62 9.85 2.94
N GLU A 59 10.46 10.00 2.28
CA GLU A 59 9.89 8.93 1.48
C GLU A 59 10.77 8.62 0.26
N LEU A 60 11.26 9.64 -0.46
CA LEU A 60 12.20 9.43 -1.58
C LEU A 60 13.47 8.69 -1.16
N LYS A 61 14.02 9.01 0.01
CA LYS A 61 15.15 8.27 0.59
C LYS A 61 14.78 6.80 0.86
N ARG A 62 13.67 6.56 1.56
CA ARG A 62 13.16 5.21 1.85
C ARG A 62 13.02 4.38 0.58
N ILE A 63 12.52 4.98 -0.49
CA ILE A 63 12.34 4.34 -1.79
C ILE A 63 13.68 3.91 -2.40
N ILE A 64 14.67 4.79 -2.36
CA ILE A 64 16.03 4.51 -2.85
C ILE A 64 16.64 3.37 -2.04
N ASP A 65 16.55 3.44 -0.71
CA ASP A 65 17.08 2.41 0.19
C ASP A 65 16.41 1.04 -0.06
N ASP A 66 15.07 1.00 -0.12
CA ASP A 66 14.31 -0.24 -0.37
C ASP A 66 14.59 -0.85 -1.75
N SER A 67 14.89 -0.02 -2.75
CA SER A 67 15.17 -0.46 -4.11
C SER A 67 16.56 -1.06 -4.32
N GLU A 68 17.48 -0.80 -3.37
CA GLU A 68 18.90 -1.11 -3.49
C GLU A 68 19.58 -0.54 -4.76
N ILE A 69 18.97 0.47 -5.41
CA ILE A 69 19.42 1.06 -6.68
C ILE A 69 20.86 1.61 -6.60
N THR A 70 21.36 1.97 -5.42
CA THR A 70 22.74 2.43 -5.24
C THR A 70 23.78 1.32 -5.39
N LYS A 71 23.37 0.05 -5.37
CA LYS A 71 24.24 -1.12 -5.53
C LYS A 71 24.29 -1.63 -6.98
N GLU A 72 23.57 -0.99 -7.88
CA GLU A 72 23.37 -1.43 -9.27
C GLU A 72 24.42 -0.85 -10.22
N ASP A 73 24.58 -1.50 -11.38
CA ASP A 73 25.52 -1.12 -12.44
C ASP A 73 24.78 -1.09 -13.80
N ASP A 74 24.90 0.03 -14.53
CA ASP A 74 24.27 0.22 -15.83
C ASP A 74 25.13 -0.20 -17.03
N ALA A 75 26.30 -0.81 -16.81
CA ALA A 75 27.20 -1.27 -17.88
C ALA A 75 26.54 -2.18 -18.93
N LEU A 76 25.47 -2.90 -18.55
CA LEU A 76 24.71 -3.80 -19.44
C LEU A 76 23.33 -3.26 -19.82
N TRP A 77 23.00 -2.03 -19.43
CA TRP A 77 21.70 -1.43 -19.75
C TRP A 77 21.64 -1.02 -21.23
N PRO A 78 20.45 -1.03 -21.86
CA PRO A 78 20.29 -0.59 -23.23
C PRO A 78 20.78 0.85 -23.39
N PRO A 79 21.68 1.12 -24.35
CA PRO A 79 22.15 2.47 -24.55
C PRO A 79 21.03 3.35 -25.13
N PRO A 80 21.07 4.67 -24.88
CA PRO A 80 20.23 5.66 -25.55
C PRO A 80 20.08 5.43 -27.05
N ASP A 81 18.85 5.58 -27.55
CA ASP A 81 18.55 5.36 -28.97
C ASP A 81 17.74 6.52 -29.56
N ARG A 82 17.20 6.30 -30.78
CA ARG A 82 16.37 7.28 -31.48
C ARG A 82 15.02 7.55 -30.81
N VAL A 83 14.53 6.63 -29.98
CA VAL A 83 13.27 6.75 -29.22
C VAL A 83 13.49 7.66 -28.02
N GLY A 84 14.68 7.61 -27.43
CA GLY A 84 15.15 8.58 -26.45
C GLY A 84 16.07 7.95 -25.41
N ARG A 85 16.19 8.67 -24.29
CA ARG A 85 16.95 8.22 -23.12
C ARG A 85 16.27 8.57 -21.82
N GLN A 86 16.66 7.86 -20.78
CA GLN A 86 16.35 8.10 -19.39
C GLN A 86 17.65 8.25 -18.61
N GLU A 87 17.70 9.23 -17.72
CA GLU A 87 18.82 9.49 -16.82
C GLU A 87 18.29 9.56 -15.39
N LEU A 88 18.99 8.93 -14.45
CA LEU A 88 18.71 8.98 -13.02
C LEU A 88 20.02 9.30 -12.30
N GLU A 89 20.03 10.34 -11.47
CA GLU A 89 21.18 10.74 -10.67
C GLU A 89 20.75 10.90 -9.22
N ILE A 90 21.49 10.30 -8.30
CA ILE A 90 21.19 10.28 -6.87
C ILE A 90 22.46 10.57 -6.09
N VAL A 91 22.38 11.50 -5.14
CA VAL A 91 23.36 11.67 -4.07
C VAL A 91 22.65 11.39 -2.76
N ILE A 92 23.15 10.43 -1.98
CA ILE A 92 22.58 10.06 -0.68
C ILE A 92 23.70 9.64 0.28
N GLY A 93 23.86 10.41 1.37
CA GLY A 93 24.98 10.18 2.28
C GLY A 93 26.33 10.44 1.58
N ASP A 94 27.19 9.42 1.53
CA ASP A 94 28.49 9.48 0.85
C ASP A 94 28.47 8.82 -0.54
N GLU A 95 27.30 8.35 -1.01
CA GLU A 95 27.13 7.68 -2.29
C GLU A 95 26.66 8.68 -3.37
N HIS A 96 27.25 8.58 -4.57
CA HIS A 96 26.82 9.29 -5.77
C HIS A 96 26.73 8.29 -6.92
N ILE A 97 25.51 8.08 -7.42
CA ILE A 97 25.24 7.20 -8.56
C ILE A 97 24.57 7.98 -9.67
N SER A 98 24.85 7.59 -10.91
CA SER A 98 24.25 8.17 -12.10
C SER A 98 24.12 7.09 -13.16
N PHE A 99 22.89 6.86 -13.62
CA PHE A 99 22.58 5.86 -14.62
C PHE A 99 22.02 6.49 -15.89
N THR A 100 22.29 5.87 -17.04
CA THR A 100 21.71 6.25 -18.33
C THR A 100 21.26 5.02 -19.11
N THR A 101 20.03 5.05 -19.61
CA THR A 101 19.46 3.97 -20.43
C THR A 101 18.61 4.51 -21.59
N SER A 102 18.21 3.62 -22.51
CA SER A 102 17.22 3.93 -23.54
C SER A 102 15.87 4.30 -22.93
N LYS A 103 15.02 4.99 -23.69
CA LYS A 103 13.69 5.37 -23.21
C LYS A 103 12.79 4.14 -23.09
N ILE A 104 12.41 3.80 -21.87
CA ILE A 104 11.42 2.76 -21.56
C ILE A 104 10.03 3.41 -21.57
N GLY A 105 9.18 3.02 -22.54
CA GLY A 105 7.87 3.63 -22.77
C GLY A 105 6.69 2.81 -22.29
N SER A 106 6.90 1.52 -22.01
CA SER A 106 5.84 0.58 -21.64
C SER A 106 6.33 -0.56 -20.74
N LEU A 107 5.39 -1.23 -20.06
CA LEU A 107 5.64 -2.46 -19.31
C LEU A 107 6.14 -3.61 -20.21
N ILE A 108 5.84 -3.57 -21.52
CA ILE A 108 6.33 -4.56 -22.48
C ILE A 108 7.84 -4.37 -22.69
N ASP A 109 8.29 -3.11 -22.81
CA ASP A 109 9.71 -2.78 -22.96
C ASP A 109 10.51 -3.23 -21.73
N VAL A 110 9.92 -3.10 -20.53
CA VAL A 110 10.49 -3.63 -19.27
C VAL A 110 10.59 -5.16 -19.32
N ASN A 111 9.52 -5.86 -19.69
CA ASN A 111 9.49 -7.32 -19.71
C ASN A 111 10.40 -7.95 -20.79
N GLN A 112 10.68 -7.23 -21.87
CA GLN A 112 11.55 -7.69 -22.96
C GLN A 112 13.02 -7.33 -22.75
N SER A 113 13.31 -6.39 -21.86
CA SER A 113 14.68 -6.08 -21.46
C SER A 113 15.27 -7.22 -20.61
N LYS A 114 16.56 -7.53 -20.79
CA LYS A 114 17.25 -8.55 -19.97
C LYS A 114 17.10 -8.19 -18.49
N ASN A 115 16.98 -9.20 -17.62
CA ASN A 115 16.68 -9.18 -16.16
C ASN A 115 17.15 -7.98 -15.31
N TYR A 116 18.14 -7.22 -15.75
CA TYR A 116 18.78 -6.11 -15.05
C TYR A 116 17.93 -4.82 -14.97
N ILE A 117 17.13 -4.48 -15.99
CA ILE A 117 16.26 -3.28 -15.93
C ILE A 117 15.04 -3.51 -15.03
N LYS A 118 14.64 -4.79 -14.89
CA LYS A 118 13.41 -5.21 -14.22
C LYS A 118 13.37 -4.80 -12.74
N TYR A 119 14.52 -4.63 -12.07
CA TYR A 119 14.56 -4.27 -10.66
C TYR A 119 14.88 -2.78 -10.43
N SER A 120 15.77 -2.21 -11.24
CA SER A 120 16.29 -0.84 -11.07
C SER A 120 15.33 0.28 -11.52
N VAL A 121 14.59 0.07 -12.61
CA VAL A 121 13.68 1.09 -13.18
C VAL A 121 12.24 0.92 -12.66
N GLU A 122 11.83 -0.32 -12.32
CA GLU A 122 10.53 -0.57 -11.67
C GLU A 122 10.43 0.01 -10.25
N HIS A 123 11.54 0.16 -9.52
CA HIS A 123 11.46 0.81 -8.21
C HIS A 123 11.57 2.33 -8.34
N THR A 124 12.61 2.89 -8.93
CA THR A 124 12.84 4.35 -8.80
C THR A 124 11.97 5.21 -9.73
N LEU A 125 11.67 4.75 -10.97
CA LEU A 125 10.87 5.52 -11.93
C LEU A 125 9.37 5.38 -11.75
N LEU A 126 8.89 4.17 -11.40
CA LEU A 126 7.51 4.01 -10.99
C LEU A 126 7.30 4.85 -9.75
N ILE A 127 8.13 4.85 -8.70
CA ILE A 127 7.70 5.52 -7.47
C ILE A 127 7.53 7.06 -7.57
N LEU A 128 8.21 7.74 -8.51
CA LEU A 128 7.96 9.17 -8.80
C LEU A 128 6.65 9.43 -9.58
N THR A 129 6.05 8.41 -10.20
CA THR A 129 4.87 8.51 -11.07
C THR A 129 3.78 7.46 -10.81
N ALA A 130 4.01 6.54 -9.88
CA ALA A 130 3.19 5.38 -9.59
C ALA A 130 2.23 5.69 -8.46
N PRO A 131 1.06 5.03 -8.45
CA PRO A 131 0.28 4.93 -7.23
C PRO A 131 1.19 4.43 -6.09
N THR A 132 0.99 4.99 -4.89
CA THR A 132 1.61 4.50 -3.65
C THR A 132 1.72 2.99 -3.67
N PRO A 133 2.90 2.40 -3.33
CA PRO A 133 3.09 0.96 -3.37
C PRO A 133 1.94 0.29 -2.61
N GLU A 134 1.37 -0.73 -3.25
CA GLU A 134 0.32 -1.56 -2.65
C GLU A 134 0.87 -2.15 -1.36
N ARG A 135 0.32 -1.72 -0.22
CA ARG A 135 0.74 -2.22 1.09
C ARG A 135 -0.30 -3.24 1.56
N LYS A 136 0.15 -4.45 1.84
CA LYS A 136 -0.68 -5.45 2.52
C LYS A 136 -0.62 -5.19 4.01
N ILE A 137 -1.79 -5.11 4.65
CA ILE A 137 -1.89 -4.94 6.10
C ILE A 137 -2.76 -6.06 6.63
N GLY A 138 -2.17 -6.93 7.45
CA GLY A 138 -2.86 -7.99 8.16
C GLY A 138 -3.50 -7.50 9.45
N LEU A 139 -4.78 -7.78 9.65
CA LEU A 139 -5.46 -7.63 10.93
C LEU A 139 -5.26 -8.90 11.74
N GLN A 140 -4.57 -8.78 12.87
CA GLN A 140 -4.38 -9.86 13.81
C GLN A 140 -5.36 -9.75 14.97
N LEU A 141 -6.05 -10.85 15.27
CA LEU A 141 -6.91 -11.01 16.43
C LEU A 141 -6.17 -11.77 17.53
N LYS A 142 -6.44 -11.43 18.79
CA LYS A 142 -6.10 -12.23 19.96
C LYS A 142 -7.31 -12.26 20.88
N ALA A 143 -7.68 -13.44 21.36
CA ALA A 143 -8.73 -13.63 22.36
C ALA A 143 -8.40 -14.86 23.22
N THR A 144 -8.99 -14.94 24.40
CA THR A 144 -9.00 -16.15 25.23
C THR A 144 -10.24 -16.95 24.89
N LEU A 145 -10.07 -18.20 24.46
CA LEU A 145 -11.16 -19.09 24.10
C LEU A 145 -11.42 -20.11 25.21
N GLU A 146 -12.69 -20.25 25.62
CA GLU A 146 -13.18 -21.29 26.51
C GLU A 146 -14.10 -22.22 25.72
N ASN A 147 -13.71 -23.48 25.56
CA ASN A 147 -14.49 -24.53 24.90
C ASN A 147 -15.00 -24.20 23.48
N ILE A 148 -14.31 -23.28 22.78
CA ILE A 148 -14.68 -22.77 21.45
C ILE A 148 -13.52 -22.92 20.47
N THR A 149 -13.86 -23.19 19.20
CA THR A 149 -12.94 -23.17 18.06
C THR A 149 -13.62 -22.60 16.81
N ASN A 150 -12.86 -22.49 15.72
CA ASN A 150 -13.36 -22.08 14.41
C ASN A 150 -14.09 -20.71 14.40
N LEU A 151 -13.65 -19.77 15.24
CA LEU A 151 -14.19 -18.42 15.30
C LEU A 151 -13.86 -17.69 14.00
N ARG A 152 -14.88 -17.27 13.24
CA ARG A 152 -14.70 -16.68 11.92
C ARG A 152 -15.81 -15.70 11.55
N PRO A 153 -15.53 -14.70 10.71
CA PRO A 153 -16.59 -13.91 10.07
C PRO A 153 -17.39 -14.79 9.12
N VAL A 154 -18.70 -14.58 9.03
CA VAL A 154 -19.60 -15.32 8.14
C VAL A 154 -20.32 -14.36 7.19
N GLY A 155 -20.42 -14.75 5.92
CA GLY A 155 -21.15 -14.00 4.89
C GLY A 155 -20.32 -12.94 4.18
N ASP A 156 -20.66 -12.67 2.92
CA ASP A 156 -20.03 -11.61 2.12
C ASP A 156 -20.46 -10.20 2.57
N ASP A 157 -21.51 -10.12 3.37
CA ASP A 157 -22.05 -8.91 3.99
C ASP A 157 -21.46 -8.60 5.37
N PHE A 158 -20.56 -9.45 5.90
CA PHE A 158 -19.82 -9.22 7.13
C PHE A 158 -19.12 -7.85 7.10
N ARG A 159 -19.26 -7.09 8.20
CA ARG A 159 -18.78 -5.71 8.29
C ARG A 159 -17.50 -5.59 9.09
N TRP A 160 -16.41 -5.30 8.38
CA TRP A 160 -15.13 -4.94 9.00
C TRP A 160 -15.14 -3.46 9.40
N TYR A 161 -15.52 -3.14 10.63
CA TYR A 161 -15.52 -1.75 11.12
C TYR A 161 -14.11 -1.28 11.46
N LEU A 162 -13.62 -0.30 10.73
CA LEU A 162 -12.26 0.20 10.77
C LEU A 162 -12.22 1.72 10.96
N LYS A 163 -11.18 2.19 11.66
CA LYS A 163 -10.67 3.56 11.50
C LYS A 163 -9.57 3.54 10.47
N MET A 164 -9.58 4.53 9.59
CA MET A 164 -8.63 4.59 8.48
C MET A 164 -7.84 5.88 8.50
N LYS A 165 -6.55 5.76 8.20
CA LYS A 165 -5.57 6.84 8.11
C LYS A 165 -5.17 7.07 6.66
N CYS A 166 -5.21 8.33 6.22
CA CYS A 166 -4.69 8.72 4.92
C CYS A 166 -3.15 8.65 4.95
N GLY A 167 -2.57 7.83 4.07
CA GLY A 167 -1.12 7.69 3.94
C GLY A 167 -0.41 8.96 3.47
N ASN A 168 -1.14 9.93 2.91
CA ASN A 168 -0.56 11.17 2.38
C ASN A 168 -0.46 12.30 3.40
N CYS A 169 -1.54 12.58 4.13
CA CYS A 169 -1.61 13.71 5.06
C CYS A 169 -1.77 13.29 6.52
N GLY A 170 -1.90 11.99 6.80
CA GLY A 170 -2.05 11.47 8.15
C GLY A 170 -3.45 11.59 8.76
N GLU A 171 -4.41 12.20 8.06
CA GLU A 171 -5.79 12.35 8.52
C GLU A 171 -6.42 11.00 8.89
N ILE A 172 -7.01 10.90 10.08
CA ILE A 172 -7.69 9.69 10.57
C ILE A 172 -9.20 9.95 10.61
N SER A 173 -9.99 8.97 10.15
CA SER A 173 -11.44 9.09 10.14
C SER A 173 -12.06 9.27 11.53
N GLU A 174 -12.83 10.34 11.73
CA GLU A 174 -13.58 10.59 12.98
C GLU A 174 -14.65 9.53 13.27
N LYS A 175 -15.26 8.92 12.25
CA LYS A 175 -16.30 7.89 12.39
C LYS A 175 -15.76 6.52 12.00
N TRP A 176 -16.35 5.47 12.58
CA TRP A 176 -16.17 4.11 12.11
C TRP A 176 -16.71 3.97 10.69
N GLN A 177 -15.97 3.29 9.84
CA GLN A 177 -16.35 2.94 8.47
C GLN A 177 -16.28 1.43 8.36
N TYR A 178 -17.16 0.80 7.59
CA TYR A 178 -17.12 -0.64 7.40
C TYR A 178 -16.77 -1.02 5.96
N LEU A 179 -16.08 -2.13 5.80
CA LEU A 179 -15.85 -2.81 4.52
C LEU A 179 -16.63 -4.13 4.52
N ARG A 180 -17.15 -4.53 3.35
CA ARG A 180 -17.81 -5.83 3.13
C ARG A 180 -17.30 -6.45 1.84
N LEU A 181 -17.17 -7.77 1.79
CA LEU A 181 -16.70 -8.48 0.59
C LEU A 181 -17.62 -8.27 -0.63
N MET A 182 -18.91 -8.06 -0.38
CA MET A 182 -19.90 -7.80 -1.43
C MET A 182 -19.80 -6.39 -2.03
N ASP A 183 -19.13 -5.45 -1.35
CA ASP A 183 -19.00 -4.09 -1.83
C ASP A 183 -17.89 -4.00 -2.89
N SER A 184 -18.15 -3.23 -3.95
CA SER A 184 -17.17 -2.99 -5.01
C SER A 184 -17.37 -1.59 -5.59
N ALA A 185 -16.29 -0.83 -5.64
CA ALA A 185 -16.24 0.52 -6.18
C ALA A 185 -15.18 0.59 -7.31
N PRO A 186 -15.50 1.20 -8.45
CA PRO A 186 -14.59 1.26 -9.58
C PRO A 186 -13.40 2.18 -9.30
N LEU A 187 -12.20 1.73 -9.67
CA LEU A 187 -10.99 2.55 -9.63
C LEU A 187 -10.86 3.38 -10.91
N LYS A 188 -10.36 4.61 -10.79
CA LYS A 188 -10.09 5.46 -11.96
C LYS A 188 -9.03 4.86 -12.87
N GLY A 189 -9.21 5.02 -14.18
CA GLY A 189 -8.23 4.67 -15.21
C GLY A 189 -8.21 3.17 -15.57
N GLY A 190 -9.31 2.45 -15.36
CA GLY A 190 -9.42 1.04 -15.76
C GLY A 190 -8.61 0.08 -14.88
N ARG A 191 -8.19 0.50 -13.68
CA ARG A 191 -7.35 -0.27 -12.75
C ARG A 191 -8.13 -1.31 -11.93
N GLY A 192 -9.29 -1.76 -12.42
CA GLY A 192 -10.18 -2.68 -11.71
C GLY A 192 -11.09 -1.98 -10.69
N SER A 193 -11.39 -2.67 -9.60
CA SER A 193 -12.26 -2.23 -8.51
C SER A 193 -11.59 -2.47 -7.16
N ALA A 194 -12.09 -1.82 -6.12
CA ALA A 194 -11.72 -2.10 -4.72
C ALA A 194 -12.98 -2.11 -3.86
N THR A 195 -12.93 -2.76 -2.70
CA THR A 195 -14.02 -2.80 -1.73
C THR A 195 -14.51 -1.39 -1.36
N MET A 196 -13.59 -0.45 -1.16
CA MET A 196 -13.93 0.96 -0.91
C MET A 196 -12.95 1.91 -1.60
N VAL A 197 -13.51 2.98 -2.19
CA VAL A 197 -12.78 4.11 -2.76
C VAL A 197 -13.30 5.39 -2.13
N GLN A 198 -12.43 6.22 -1.56
CA GLN A 198 -12.83 7.50 -0.97
C GLN A 198 -11.78 8.60 -1.13
N LYS A 199 -12.26 9.85 -1.16
CA LYS A 199 -11.39 11.04 -1.10
C LYS A 199 -11.13 11.44 0.34
N CYS A 200 -9.86 11.67 0.67
CA CYS A 200 -9.47 12.23 1.95
C CYS A 200 -10.09 13.63 2.11
N LYS A 201 -10.79 13.86 3.23
CA LYS A 201 -11.44 15.14 3.53
C LYS A 201 -10.47 16.31 3.70
N LEU A 202 -9.22 16.02 4.07
CA LEU A 202 -8.17 17.03 4.29
C LEU A 202 -7.41 17.35 3.00
N CYS A 203 -6.73 16.36 2.40
CA CYS A 203 -5.85 16.60 1.24
C CYS A 203 -6.50 16.31 -0.11
N SER A 204 -7.78 15.93 -0.15
CA SER A 204 -8.53 15.57 -1.37
C SER A 204 -7.98 14.40 -2.19
N ARG A 205 -6.89 13.76 -1.75
CA ARG A 205 -6.33 12.56 -2.39
C ARG A 205 -7.35 11.42 -2.37
N GLU A 206 -7.52 10.79 -3.52
CA GLU A 206 -8.33 9.58 -3.67
C GLU A 206 -7.52 8.37 -3.22
N ASN A 207 -8.10 7.58 -2.32
CA ASN A 207 -7.48 6.39 -1.75
C ASN A 207 -8.45 5.22 -1.85
N SER A 208 -7.93 4.00 -1.81
CA SER A 208 -8.74 2.79 -1.82
C SER A 208 -8.19 1.73 -0.89
N ILE A 209 -9.06 0.81 -0.51
CA ILE A 209 -8.75 -0.36 0.30
C ILE A 209 -9.59 -1.54 -0.20
N ASP A 210 -8.98 -2.72 -0.26
CA ASP A 210 -9.63 -3.95 -0.70
C ASP A 210 -9.45 -5.07 0.31
N ILE A 211 -10.49 -5.89 0.52
CA ILE A 211 -10.42 -7.07 1.38
C ILE A 211 -9.90 -8.24 0.54
N LEU A 212 -8.81 -8.88 0.98
CA LEU A 212 -8.28 -10.06 0.31
C LEU A 212 -9.03 -11.31 0.79
N ARG A 213 -10.08 -11.72 0.06
CA ARG A 213 -10.97 -12.85 0.41
C ARG A 213 -10.20 -14.11 0.83
N ASP A 214 -9.18 -14.49 0.07
CA ASP A 214 -8.42 -15.74 0.27
C ASP A 214 -7.54 -15.73 1.53
N THR A 215 -7.42 -14.58 2.20
CA THR A 215 -6.63 -14.42 3.42
C THR A 215 -7.47 -14.52 4.69
N ILE A 216 -8.81 -14.61 4.56
CA ILE A 216 -9.71 -14.75 5.69
C ILE A 216 -9.51 -16.14 6.31
N LYS A 217 -9.12 -16.17 7.58
CA LYS A 217 -8.79 -17.41 8.31
C LYS A 217 -9.51 -17.47 9.66
N PRO A 218 -9.97 -18.65 10.10
CA PRO A 218 -10.58 -18.81 11.41
C PRO A 218 -9.53 -18.65 12.52
N TYR A 219 -10.00 -18.28 13.71
CA TYR A 219 -9.26 -18.29 14.96
C TYR A 219 -9.69 -19.52 15.78
N ASN A 220 -8.77 -20.46 15.98
CA ASN A 220 -9.06 -21.77 16.56
C ASN A 220 -8.59 -21.87 18.02
N ALA A 221 -8.98 -22.94 18.70
CA ALA A 221 -8.56 -23.23 20.08
C ALA A 221 -7.03 -23.19 20.28
N GLU A 222 -6.24 -23.70 19.32
CA GLU A 222 -4.77 -23.69 19.37
C GLU A 222 -4.14 -22.28 19.25
N ASP A 223 -4.91 -21.32 18.75
CA ASP A 223 -4.51 -19.94 18.57
C ASP A 223 -4.80 -19.06 19.80
N SER A 224 -5.58 -19.58 20.76
CA SER A 224 -5.99 -18.87 21.97
C SER A 224 -4.79 -18.16 22.63
N GLU A 225 -5.02 -16.91 23.06
CA GLU A 225 -4.04 -16.01 23.66
C GLU A 225 -2.86 -15.60 22.76
N LYS A 226 -2.85 -16.00 21.48
CA LYS A 226 -1.83 -15.59 20.49
C LYS A 226 -2.44 -14.67 19.45
N PHE A 227 -1.63 -13.74 18.95
CA PHE A 227 -2.02 -12.94 17.80
C PHE A 227 -1.94 -13.78 16.53
N LYS A 228 -3.06 -13.87 15.80
CA LYS A 228 -3.15 -14.54 14.49
C LYS A 228 -3.81 -13.62 13.48
N THR A 229 -3.25 -13.55 12.28
CA THR A 229 -3.86 -12.84 11.15
C THR A 229 -5.16 -13.53 10.73
N ILE A 230 -6.27 -12.81 10.81
CA ILE A 230 -7.61 -13.31 10.43
C ILE A 230 -8.11 -12.76 9.09
N VAL A 231 -7.50 -11.67 8.60
CA VAL A 231 -7.75 -11.09 7.26
C VAL A 231 -6.60 -10.15 6.89
N GLU A 232 -6.34 -10.01 5.59
CA GLU A 232 -5.43 -9.01 5.03
C GLU A 232 -6.19 -8.02 4.13
N PHE A 233 -5.71 -6.77 4.13
CA PHE A 233 -6.23 -5.71 3.28
C PHE A 233 -5.15 -5.22 2.31
N GLU A 234 -5.52 -5.05 1.04
CA GLU A 234 -4.69 -4.33 0.09
C GLU A 234 -4.99 -2.83 0.19
N CYS A 235 -4.00 -2.06 0.63
CA CYS A 235 -4.14 -0.64 0.94
C CYS A 235 -3.46 0.23 -0.11
N ARG A 236 -4.20 1.18 -0.70
CA ARG A 236 -3.69 2.18 -1.66
C ARG A 236 -3.94 3.59 -1.11
N GLY A 237 -3.01 4.07 -0.28
CA GLY A 237 -3.07 5.41 0.33
C GLY A 237 -4.03 5.54 1.52
N LEU A 238 -4.66 4.45 1.96
CA LEU A 238 -5.57 4.38 3.08
C LEU A 238 -5.25 3.15 3.93
N GLU A 239 -4.78 3.35 5.15
CA GLU A 239 -4.32 2.28 6.04
C GLU A 239 -5.31 2.14 7.23
N PRO A 240 -5.76 0.93 7.59
CA PRO A 240 -6.54 0.74 8.81
C PRO A 240 -5.64 0.91 10.04
N VAL A 241 -6.15 1.60 11.05
CA VAL A 241 -5.41 1.94 12.28
C VAL A 241 -6.14 1.54 13.56
N ASP A 242 -7.42 1.19 13.47
CA ASP A 242 -8.22 0.67 14.59
C ASP A 242 -9.30 -0.25 14.03
N PHE A 243 -9.75 -1.21 14.83
CA PHE A 243 -10.75 -2.21 14.47
C PHE A 243 -11.76 -2.41 15.61
N GLN A 244 -13.04 -2.40 15.26
CA GLN A 244 -14.14 -2.71 16.18
C GLN A 244 -14.88 -3.95 15.69
N PRO A 245 -14.60 -5.14 16.26
CA PRO A 245 -15.42 -6.31 15.94
C PRO A 245 -16.85 -6.08 16.43
N GLN A 246 -17.84 -6.58 15.69
CA GLN A 246 -19.26 -6.49 16.03
C GLN A 246 -19.92 -7.86 15.80
N ALA A 247 -21.21 -7.88 15.45
CA ALA A 247 -21.95 -9.08 15.06
C ALA A 247 -21.50 -9.65 13.70
N GLY A 248 -21.92 -10.90 13.43
CA GLY A 248 -21.64 -11.62 12.18
C GLY A 248 -20.52 -12.65 12.29
N PHE A 249 -20.00 -12.91 13.49
CA PHE A 249 -19.10 -14.04 13.73
C PHE A 249 -19.90 -15.33 13.96
N ALA A 250 -19.27 -16.45 13.68
CA ALA A 250 -19.71 -17.77 14.12
C ALA A 250 -18.53 -18.56 14.67
N ALA A 251 -18.82 -19.53 15.52
CA ALA A 251 -17.86 -20.45 16.11
C ALA A 251 -18.50 -21.80 16.37
N GLU A 252 -17.71 -22.77 16.81
CA GLU A 252 -18.15 -24.13 17.11
C GLU A 252 -17.62 -24.56 18.48
N GLY A 253 -18.43 -25.31 19.25
CA GLY A 253 -17.97 -25.95 20.48
C GLY A 253 -16.82 -26.90 20.19
N ALA A 254 -15.71 -26.73 20.90
CA ALA A 254 -14.43 -27.35 20.54
C ALA A 254 -14.47 -28.89 20.52
N GLU A 255 -15.22 -29.50 21.44
CA GLU A 255 -15.40 -30.96 21.51
C GLU A 255 -16.71 -31.43 20.87
N SER A 256 -17.76 -30.63 21.00
CA SER A 256 -19.13 -31.01 20.67
C SER A 256 -19.48 -30.81 19.19
N GLY A 257 -18.79 -29.87 18.51
CA GLY A 257 -19.17 -29.34 17.21
C GLY A 257 -20.48 -28.53 17.22
N THR A 258 -20.99 -28.14 18.40
CA THR A 258 -22.22 -27.34 18.51
C THR A 258 -22.01 -25.99 17.83
N PRO A 259 -22.83 -25.60 16.83
CA PRO A 259 -22.64 -24.34 16.12
C PRO A 259 -23.19 -23.16 16.94
N PHE A 260 -22.39 -22.10 17.06
CA PHE A 260 -22.77 -20.82 17.63
C PHE A 260 -22.72 -19.76 16.53
N SER A 261 -23.87 -19.23 16.14
CA SER A 261 -24.02 -18.23 15.08
C SER A 261 -24.34 -16.85 15.64
N GLU A 262 -24.15 -15.80 14.83
CA GLU A 262 -24.49 -14.41 15.19
C GLU A 262 -23.75 -13.90 16.44
N ILE A 263 -22.53 -14.40 16.68
CA ILE A 263 -21.68 -13.94 17.77
C ILE A 263 -21.35 -12.46 17.57
N ASN A 264 -21.57 -11.66 18.62
CA ASN A 264 -21.28 -10.24 18.65
C ASN A 264 -20.16 -9.94 19.64
N LEU A 265 -19.03 -9.47 19.10
CA LEU A 265 -17.81 -9.18 19.86
C LEU A 265 -17.62 -7.68 20.16
N LEU A 266 -18.67 -6.87 20.06
CA LEU A 266 -18.61 -5.42 20.34
C LEU A 266 -18.11 -5.12 21.75
N GLU A 267 -18.58 -5.89 22.74
CA GLU A 267 -18.18 -5.74 24.15
C GLU A 267 -16.84 -6.42 24.46
N LYS A 268 -16.19 -7.02 23.46
CA LYS A 268 -14.93 -7.78 23.55
C LYS A 268 -14.96 -9.05 24.38
N ASP A 269 -16.09 -9.35 25.00
CA ASP A 269 -16.38 -10.58 25.72
C ASP A 269 -17.72 -11.14 25.22
N TRP A 270 -17.79 -12.46 25.05
CA TRP A 270 -18.99 -13.19 24.70
C TRP A 270 -19.00 -14.52 25.44
N ASN A 271 -20.17 -14.96 25.90
CA ASN A 271 -20.35 -16.26 26.52
C ASN A 271 -21.71 -16.85 26.16
N ASP A 272 -21.79 -18.18 26.20
CA ASP A 272 -23.01 -18.96 26.01
C ASP A 272 -22.82 -20.33 26.69
N TYR A 273 -23.72 -21.26 26.44
CA TYR A 273 -23.71 -22.58 27.05
C TYR A 273 -23.89 -23.69 26.01
N ASP A 274 -23.01 -24.69 26.04
CA ASP A 274 -23.10 -25.86 25.17
C ASP A 274 -23.94 -26.96 25.83
N GLU A 275 -25.22 -27.02 25.45
CA GLU A 275 -26.18 -28.00 25.98
C GLU A 275 -25.78 -29.46 25.72
N LYS A 276 -24.95 -29.74 24.72
CA LYS A 276 -24.57 -31.11 24.35
C LYS A 276 -23.57 -31.70 25.34
N ILE A 277 -22.64 -30.88 25.84
CA ILE A 277 -21.60 -31.29 26.79
C ILE A 277 -21.80 -30.72 28.21
N LYS A 278 -22.78 -29.82 28.39
CA LYS A 278 -23.12 -29.18 29.66
C LYS A 278 -21.98 -28.34 30.25
N GLU A 279 -21.33 -27.57 29.38
CA GLU A 279 -20.23 -26.68 29.75
C GLU A 279 -20.46 -25.26 29.21
N SER A 280 -19.87 -24.27 29.87
CA SER A 280 -19.79 -22.91 29.37
C SER A 280 -18.89 -22.85 28.14
N VAL A 281 -19.23 -21.91 27.25
CA VAL A 281 -18.39 -21.52 26.11
C VAL A 281 -18.16 -20.02 26.15
N GLY A 282 -17.01 -19.57 25.67
CA GLY A 282 -16.64 -18.18 25.80
C GLY A 282 -15.52 -17.70 24.89
N ILE A 283 -15.57 -16.40 24.60
CA ILE A 283 -14.56 -15.64 23.86
C ILE A 283 -14.31 -14.37 24.67
N TYR A 284 -13.11 -14.19 25.20
CA TYR A 284 -12.80 -13.13 26.14
C TYR A 284 -11.59 -12.30 25.73
N GLU A 285 -11.49 -11.10 26.30
CA GLU A 285 -10.35 -10.18 26.16
C GLU A 285 -9.99 -9.90 24.70
N VAL A 286 -11.00 -9.81 23.82
CA VAL A 286 -10.77 -9.62 22.39
C VAL A 286 -9.97 -8.34 22.15
N THR A 287 -8.82 -8.50 21.53
CA THR A 287 -7.92 -7.42 21.16
C THR A 287 -7.34 -7.67 19.77
N HIS A 288 -6.75 -6.63 19.20
CA HIS A 288 -6.25 -6.67 17.84
C HIS A 288 -4.97 -5.86 17.67
N LYS A 289 -4.26 -6.12 16.58
CA LYS A 289 -3.20 -5.26 16.07
C LYS A 289 -3.09 -5.39 14.56
N PHE A 290 -2.49 -4.39 13.93
CA PHE A 290 -2.19 -4.43 12.50
C PHE A 290 -0.72 -4.78 12.29
N LEU A 291 -0.46 -5.67 11.33
CA LEU A 291 0.88 -6.04 10.88
C LEU A 291 1.04 -5.57 9.43
N LYS A 292 2.13 -4.87 9.13
CA LYS A 292 2.51 -4.58 7.74
C LYS A 292 3.16 -5.83 7.18
N CYS A 293 2.59 -6.36 6.10
CA CYS A 293 3.02 -7.59 5.44
C CYS A 293 3.90 -7.28 4.23
#